data_AF-A0A4U1L5N2-F1
#
_entry.id   AF-A0A4U1L5N2-F1
#
_cell.length_a   1.000
_cell.length_b   1.000
_cell.length_c   1.000
_cell.angle_alpha   90.00
_cell.angle_beta   90.00
_cell.angle_gamma   90.00
#
_symmetry.space_group_name_H-M   'P 1'
#
loop_
_entity.id
_entity.type
_entity.pdbx_description
1 polymer ?
#
loop_
_entity_poly.entity_id
_entity_poly.type
_entity_poly.pdbx_seq_one_letter_code
_entity_poly.pdbx_strand_id
1 'polypeptide(L)'
;MHFTPEQREAWNAETRDSPFNRWLRARTTGRDGLLDLGLLAAVAAEFGVDAAKYAHLNAGQQRMNVGNRLRRLVPETAYSIRPAPGEDASPSPTATAVAHRSAPLDAEWPFLQTATATTLLRLQAAAVEELRRRHVVRTGNAPLGDYAEHLFAKAFGWELTVNSATGYDAKDNQGTRYQIKARRLRNNVAGERQLGVLRGLPDKAFDYLAAALFDCDFAVSRAAIIPHAAVASRAMHIKHVNGWRFLFEDAVWLIEGVRDVTEAVQSAAASLNSSEELRAQVWAS
;
A
#
# COMPACT_ATOMS: atom_id res chain seq x y z
N MET A 1 16.21 -11.25 -22.71
CA MET A 1 15.77 -9.89 -23.08
C MET A 1 15.62 -9.07 -21.81
N HIS A 2 16.49 -8.08 -21.60
CA HIS A 2 16.42 -7.15 -20.47
C HIS A 2 15.53 -5.98 -20.85
N PHE A 3 14.42 -5.79 -20.13
CA PHE A 3 13.56 -4.63 -20.28
C PHE A 3 14.04 -3.52 -19.34
N THR A 4 14.12 -2.29 -19.83
CA THR A 4 14.44 -1.10 -19.03
C THR A 4 13.28 -0.73 -18.10
N PRO A 5 13.51 0.05 -17.01
CA PRO A 5 12.44 0.53 -16.13
C PRO A 5 11.33 1.29 -16.86
N GLU A 6 11.69 2.11 -17.86
CA GLU A 6 10.74 2.85 -18.71
C GLU A 6 9.92 1.92 -19.61
N GLN A 7 10.55 0.87 -20.16
CA GLN A 7 9.83 -0.17 -20.91
C GLN A 7 8.90 -0.99 -20.01
N ARG A 8 9.22 -1.15 -18.73
CA ARG A 8 8.35 -1.79 -17.72
C ARG A 8 7.19 -0.90 -17.30
N GLU A 9 7.38 0.41 -17.16
CA GLU A 9 6.31 1.36 -16.87
C GLU A 9 5.35 1.54 -18.04
N ALA A 10 5.87 1.68 -19.26
CA ALA A 10 5.06 1.67 -20.48
C ALA A 10 4.26 0.35 -20.60
N TRP A 11 4.92 -0.79 -20.38
CA TRP A 11 4.27 -2.10 -20.40
C TRP A 11 3.23 -2.27 -19.29
N ASN A 12 3.44 -1.74 -18.08
CA ASN A 12 2.50 -1.81 -16.95
C ASN A 12 1.28 -0.90 -17.13
N ALA A 13 1.48 0.33 -17.64
CA ALA A 13 0.41 1.25 -18.02
C ALA A 13 -0.44 0.65 -19.17
N GLU A 14 0.21 -0.05 -20.11
CA GLU A 14 -0.45 -0.76 -21.21
C GLU A 14 -1.06 -2.10 -20.82
N THR A 15 -0.76 -2.72 -19.67
CA THR A 15 -1.24 -4.07 -19.34
C THR A 15 -2.27 -4.15 -18.22
N ARG A 16 -2.30 -3.21 -17.24
CA ARG A 16 -3.35 -3.19 -16.19
C ARG A 16 -4.57 -2.38 -16.61
N ASP A 17 -4.37 -1.19 -17.18
CA ASP A 17 -5.44 -0.29 -17.61
C ASP A 17 -5.59 -0.22 -19.12
N SER A 18 -5.12 -1.24 -19.85
CA SER A 18 -5.25 -1.35 -21.30
C SER A 18 -6.69 -1.15 -21.77
N PRO A 19 -6.95 -0.57 -22.96
CA PRO A 19 -8.29 -0.47 -23.54
C PRO A 19 -9.06 -1.80 -23.50
N PHE A 20 -8.37 -2.88 -23.86
CA PHE A 20 -8.88 -4.25 -23.71
C PHE A 20 -9.26 -4.64 -22.27
N ASN A 21 -8.44 -4.29 -21.26
CA ASN A 21 -8.75 -4.63 -19.87
C ASN A 21 -9.93 -3.84 -19.32
N ARG A 22 -10.07 -2.57 -19.71
CA ARG A 22 -11.25 -1.76 -19.36
C ARG A 22 -12.51 -2.31 -19.99
N TRP A 23 -12.44 -2.66 -21.27
CA TRP A 23 -13.52 -3.32 -22.00
C TRP A 23 -13.91 -4.65 -21.34
N LEU A 24 -12.93 -5.50 -21.05
CA LEU A 24 -13.19 -6.80 -20.42
C LEU A 24 -13.79 -6.61 -19.02
N ARG A 25 -13.22 -5.70 -18.21
CA ARG A 25 -13.76 -5.41 -16.87
C ARG A 25 -15.19 -4.89 -16.93
N ALA A 26 -15.53 -4.00 -17.85
CA ALA A 26 -16.90 -3.49 -18.00
C ALA A 26 -17.91 -4.61 -18.31
N ARG A 27 -17.47 -5.68 -18.99
CA ARG A 27 -18.33 -6.80 -19.37
C ARG A 27 -18.33 -7.97 -18.38
N THR A 28 -17.35 -8.04 -17.49
CA THR A 28 -17.20 -9.14 -16.52
C THR A 28 -17.34 -8.70 -15.06
N THR A 29 -17.77 -7.46 -14.80
CA THR A 29 -18.02 -6.97 -13.44
C THR A 29 -19.51 -7.11 -13.13
N GLY A 30 -19.83 -7.81 -12.04
CA GLY A 30 -21.18 -7.99 -11.55
C GLY A 30 -21.76 -6.72 -10.94
N ARG A 31 -23.03 -6.77 -10.53
CA ARG A 31 -23.71 -5.63 -9.87
C ARG A 31 -23.08 -5.23 -8.52
N ASP A 32 -22.32 -6.14 -7.93
CA ASP A 32 -21.56 -5.97 -6.69
C ASP A 32 -20.17 -5.34 -6.92
N GLY A 33 -19.81 -5.01 -8.16
CA GLY A 33 -18.51 -4.44 -8.50
C GLY A 33 -17.36 -5.45 -8.52
N LEU A 34 -17.65 -6.74 -8.34
CA LEU A 34 -16.66 -7.82 -8.34
C LEU A 34 -16.66 -8.57 -9.68
N LEU A 35 -15.60 -9.37 -9.90
CA LEU A 35 -15.51 -10.23 -11.08
C LEU A 35 -16.59 -11.31 -11.03
N ASP A 36 -17.47 -11.32 -12.02
CA ASP A 36 -18.50 -12.33 -12.22
C ASP A 36 -17.99 -13.38 -13.22
N LEU A 37 -17.83 -14.62 -12.75
CA LEU A 37 -17.33 -15.73 -13.57
C LEU A 37 -18.34 -16.21 -14.62
N GLY A 38 -19.64 -16.00 -14.39
CA GLY A 38 -20.67 -16.26 -15.39
C GLY A 38 -20.59 -15.26 -16.54
N LEU A 39 -20.40 -13.97 -16.23
CA LEU A 39 -20.16 -12.94 -17.25
C LEU A 39 -18.84 -13.16 -18.00
N LEU A 40 -17.77 -13.55 -17.29
CA LEU A 40 -16.51 -13.93 -17.91
C LEU A 40 -16.67 -15.12 -18.87
N ALA A 41 -17.44 -16.15 -18.48
CA ALA A 41 -17.72 -17.30 -19.33
C ALA A 41 -18.57 -16.93 -20.56
N ALA A 42 -19.55 -16.03 -20.41
CA ALA A 42 -20.35 -15.52 -21.52
C ALA A 42 -19.49 -14.76 -22.54
N VAL A 43 -18.64 -13.83 -22.08
CA VAL A 43 -17.70 -13.10 -22.95
C VAL A 43 -16.69 -14.08 -23.59
N ALA A 44 -16.24 -15.10 -22.87
CA ALA A 44 -15.34 -16.12 -23.43
C ALA A 44 -16.02 -16.88 -24.58
N ALA A 45 -17.28 -17.30 -24.40
CA ALA A 45 -18.05 -18.04 -25.38
C ALA A 45 -18.30 -17.25 -26.68
N GLU A 46 -18.54 -15.94 -26.58
CA GLU A 46 -18.70 -15.05 -27.74
C GLU A 46 -17.53 -15.11 -28.74
N PHE A 47 -16.32 -15.34 -28.23
CA PHE A 47 -15.10 -15.42 -29.04
C PHE A 47 -14.56 -16.85 -29.15
N GLY A 48 -15.39 -17.87 -28.87
CA GLY A 48 -15.02 -19.28 -29.00
C GLY A 48 -13.98 -19.76 -27.99
N VAL A 49 -13.85 -19.08 -26.84
CA VAL A 49 -12.97 -19.48 -25.74
C VAL A 49 -13.76 -20.30 -24.72
N ASP A 50 -13.38 -21.56 -24.55
CA ASP A 50 -13.95 -22.43 -23.52
C ASP A 50 -13.37 -22.10 -22.14
N ALA A 51 -14.15 -21.35 -21.34
CA ALA A 51 -13.79 -20.98 -19.98
C ALA A 51 -13.82 -22.17 -18.99
N ALA A 52 -14.56 -23.25 -19.28
CA ALA A 52 -14.69 -24.40 -18.39
C ALA A 52 -13.35 -25.14 -18.20
N LYS A 53 -12.43 -25.02 -19.16
CA LYS A 53 -11.03 -25.51 -19.04
C LYS A 53 -10.30 -24.97 -17.81
N TYR A 54 -10.71 -23.81 -17.31
CA TYR A 54 -10.10 -23.14 -16.16
C TYR A 54 -10.92 -23.24 -14.88
N ALA A 55 -12.02 -24.00 -14.86
CA ALA A 55 -12.93 -24.09 -13.70
C ALA A 55 -12.24 -24.56 -12.40
N HIS A 56 -11.12 -25.27 -12.51
CA HIS A 56 -10.30 -25.74 -11.39
C HIS A 56 -9.40 -24.65 -10.76
N LEU A 57 -9.29 -23.47 -11.39
CA LEU A 57 -8.45 -22.36 -10.94
C LEU A 57 -9.27 -21.34 -10.13
N ASN A 58 -8.61 -20.47 -9.36
CA ASN A 58 -9.31 -19.38 -8.67
C ASN A 58 -9.79 -18.29 -9.65
N ALA A 59 -10.76 -17.46 -9.23
CA ALA A 59 -11.40 -16.47 -10.10
C ALA A 59 -10.42 -15.52 -10.82
N GLY A 60 -9.38 -15.07 -10.12
CA GLY A 60 -8.34 -14.21 -10.72
C GLY A 60 -7.51 -14.94 -11.78
N GLN A 61 -7.16 -16.21 -11.52
CA GLN A 61 -6.45 -17.07 -12.47
C GLN A 61 -7.32 -17.41 -13.68
N GLN A 62 -8.62 -17.65 -13.49
CA GLN A 62 -9.57 -17.85 -14.59
C GLN A 62 -9.62 -16.61 -15.49
N ARG A 63 -9.81 -15.43 -14.90
CA ARG A 63 -9.81 -14.16 -15.65
C ARG A 63 -8.50 -13.92 -16.40
N MET A 64 -7.35 -14.20 -15.78
CA MET A 64 -6.05 -14.02 -16.40
C MET A 64 -5.89 -14.93 -17.63
N ASN A 65 -6.19 -16.23 -17.49
CA ASN A 65 -6.04 -17.19 -18.59
C ASN A 65 -7.04 -16.93 -19.73
N VAL A 66 -8.31 -16.68 -19.39
CA VAL A 66 -9.35 -16.34 -20.38
C VAL A 66 -9.00 -15.01 -21.07
N GLY A 67 -8.59 -13.99 -20.31
CA GLY A 67 -8.19 -12.69 -20.85
C GLY A 67 -7.02 -12.79 -21.84
N ASN A 68 -6.02 -13.63 -21.57
CA ASN A 68 -4.89 -13.86 -22.49
C ASN A 68 -5.32 -14.51 -23.81
N ARG A 69 -6.35 -15.37 -23.78
CA ARG A 69 -6.93 -15.96 -25.00
C ARG A 69 -7.74 -14.93 -25.78
N LEU A 70 -8.58 -14.18 -25.07
CA LEU A 70 -9.41 -13.12 -25.65
C LEU A 70 -8.58 -12.01 -26.31
N ARG A 71 -7.42 -11.62 -25.76
CA ARG A 71 -6.52 -10.64 -26.40
C ARG A 71 -6.09 -10.99 -27.82
N ARG A 72 -6.08 -12.28 -28.18
CA ARG A 72 -5.68 -12.76 -29.51
C ARG A 72 -6.86 -12.86 -30.48
N LEU A 73 -8.09 -12.81 -29.97
CA LEU A 73 -9.31 -13.15 -30.70
C LEU A 73 -10.27 -11.96 -30.81
N VAL A 74 -10.25 -11.06 -29.84
CA VAL A 74 -11.07 -9.84 -29.86
C VAL A 74 -10.38 -8.79 -30.74
N PRO A 75 -11.02 -8.33 -31.82
CA PRO A 75 -10.44 -7.30 -32.67
C PRO A 75 -10.38 -5.96 -31.92
N GLU A 76 -9.34 -5.17 -32.19
CA GLU A 76 -9.10 -3.89 -31.51
C GLU A 76 -10.24 -2.87 -31.69
N THR A 77 -10.98 -2.98 -32.79
CA THR A 77 -12.20 -2.20 -33.05
C THR A 77 -13.31 -2.44 -32.03
N ALA A 78 -13.31 -3.56 -31.31
CA ALA A 78 -14.31 -3.88 -30.29
C ALA A 78 -14.11 -3.12 -28.97
N TYR A 79 -12.92 -2.56 -28.73
CA TYR A 79 -12.57 -1.89 -27.46
C TYR A 79 -11.85 -0.55 -27.61
N SER A 80 -11.68 -0.07 -28.84
CA SER A 80 -11.23 1.31 -29.12
C SER A 80 -12.44 2.23 -29.18
N ILE A 81 -12.69 2.95 -28.08
CA ILE A 81 -13.70 4.02 -28.06
C ILE A 81 -13.16 5.21 -28.87
N ARG A 82 -13.81 5.55 -29.98
CA ARG A 82 -13.65 6.85 -30.64
C ARG A 82 -14.38 7.88 -29.77
N PRO A 83 -13.74 8.94 -29.24
CA PRO A 83 -14.49 9.96 -28.52
C PRO A 83 -15.46 10.65 -29.50
N ALA A 84 -16.73 10.73 -29.13
CA ALA A 84 -17.69 11.58 -29.80
C ALA A 84 -17.38 13.06 -29.48
N PRO A 85 -17.52 13.99 -30.43
CA PRO A 85 -17.26 15.39 -30.17
C PRO A 85 -18.44 16.01 -29.42
N GLY A 86 -18.17 16.49 -28.20
CA GLY A 86 -19.07 17.35 -27.44
C GLY A 86 -19.91 16.61 -26.40
N GLU A 87 -19.41 16.58 -25.16
CA GLU A 87 -20.26 16.68 -23.98
C GLU A 87 -19.41 17.14 -22.79
N ASP A 88 -19.67 18.38 -22.40
CA ASP A 88 -19.07 19.06 -21.26
C ASP A 88 -19.45 18.34 -19.96
N ALA A 89 -18.46 17.76 -19.29
CA ALA A 89 -18.58 17.33 -17.91
C ALA A 89 -17.94 18.37 -17.00
N SER A 90 -18.77 19.25 -16.44
CA SER A 90 -18.44 20.06 -15.26
C SER A 90 -17.88 19.16 -14.14
N PRO A 91 -16.82 19.58 -13.44
CA PRO A 91 -16.19 18.75 -12.41
C PRO A 91 -17.00 18.76 -11.11
N SER A 92 -17.36 17.57 -10.62
CA SER A 92 -17.66 17.35 -9.21
C SER A 92 -16.36 17.10 -8.43
N PRO A 93 -16.30 17.48 -7.14
CA PRO A 93 -15.07 17.97 -6.51
C PRO A 93 -14.07 16.86 -6.22
N THR A 94 -12.87 17.08 -6.76
CA THR A 94 -11.66 16.29 -6.53
C THR A 94 -11.38 16.18 -5.03
N ALA A 95 -11.34 14.94 -4.53
CA ALA A 95 -10.59 14.62 -3.34
C ALA A 95 -9.13 15.01 -3.60
N THR A 96 -8.67 16.06 -2.91
CA THR A 96 -7.30 16.57 -2.98
C THR A 96 -6.32 15.50 -2.51
N ALA A 97 -5.87 14.65 -3.42
CA ALA A 97 -4.66 13.89 -3.25
C ALA A 97 -3.49 14.89 -3.32
N VAL A 98 -2.98 15.30 -2.17
CA VAL A 98 -1.71 16.04 -2.08
C VAL A 98 -0.61 15.07 -2.51
N ALA A 99 -0.34 15.03 -3.81
CA ALA A 99 0.81 14.32 -4.36
C ALA A 99 2.07 15.08 -3.93
N HIS A 100 2.72 14.64 -2.85
CA HIS A 100 4.10 15.01 -2.58
C HIS A 100 4.96 14.45 -3.72
N ARG A 101 5.24 15.27 -4.73
CA ARG A 101 6.30 14.97 -5.70
C ARG A 101 7.62 15.41 -5.08
N SER A 102 8.33 14.50 -4.44
CA SER A 102 9.74 14.70 -4.14
C SER A 102 10.52 14.82 -5.46
N ALA A 103 11.59 15.62 -5.48
CA ALA A 103 12.48 15.66 -6.63
C ALA A 103 13.12 14.27 -6.85
N PRO A 104 13.53 13.93 -8.10
CA PRO A 104 14.28 12.70 -8.34
C PRO A 104 15.50 12.61 -7.41
N LEU A 105 15.69 11.46 -6.75
CA LEU A 105 16.73 11.26 -5.73
C LEU A 105 18.15 11.54 -6.25
N ASP A 106 18.37 11.39 -7.55
CA ASP A 106 19.63 11.68 -8.23
C ASP A 106 19.87 13.18 -8.46
N ALA A 107 18.81 13.99 -8.57
CA ALA A 107 18.92 15.44 -8.59
C ALA A 107 19.23 16.00 -7.19
N GLU A 108 18.62 15.42 -6.15
CA GLU A 108 18.85 15.84 -4.76
C GLU A 108 20.20 15.36 -4.22
N TRP A 109 20.58 14.12 -4.54
CA TRP A 109 21.81 13.48 -4.07
C TRP A 109 22.63 12.86 -5.21
N PRO A 110 23.31 13.68 -6.04
CA PRO A 110 24.05 13.20 -7.21
C PRO A 110 25.14 12.16 -6.89
N PHE A 111 25.69 12.21 -5.67
CA PHE A 111 26.73 11.27 -5.22
C PHE A 111 26.25 9.82 -5.16
N LEU A 112 24.93 9.57 -5.08
CA LEU A 112 24.39 8.21 -5.01
C LEU A 112 24.71 7.37 -6.26
N GLN A 113 24.82 8.00 -7.44
CA GLN A 113 25.11 7.30 -8.70
C GLN A 113 26.56 6.82 -8.78
N THR A 114 27.48 7.49 -8.10
CA THR A 114 28.92 7.23 -8.17
C THR A 114 29.45 6.55 -6.91
N ALA A 115 28.66 6.49 -5.84
CA ALA A 115 29.01 5.83 -4.60
C ALA A 115 29.10 4.30 -4.76
N THR A 116 30.07 3.71 -4.06
CA THR A 116 30.16 2.24 -3.98
C THR A 116 29.02 1.67 -3.15
N ALA A 117 28.67 0.40 -3.38
CA ALA A 117 27.69 -0.31 -2.55
C ALA A 117 28.02 -0.24 -1.05
N THR A 118 29.30 -0.36 -0.68
CA THR A 118 29.76 -0.22 0.72
C THR A 118 29.51 1.17 1.28
N THR A 119 29.77 2.22 0.48
CA THR A 119 29.48 3.60 0.88
C THR A 119 27.98 3.80 1.11
N LEU A 120 27.14 3.26 0.23
CA LEU A 120 25.68 3.34 0.37
C LEU A 120 25.18 2.61 1.62
N LEU A 121 25.74 1.43 1.93
CA LEU A 121 25.40 0.68 3.15
C LEU A 121 25.86 1.43 4.42
N ARG A 122 27.04 2.05 4.40
CA ARG A 122 27.52 2.89 5.50
C ARG A 122 26.66 4.12 5.71
N LEU A 123 26.25 4.77 4.62
CA LEU A 123 25.33 5.91 4.67
C LEU A 123 23.99 5.49 5.29
N GLN A 124 23.42 4.35 4.87
CA GLN A 124 22.18 3.84 5.45
C GLN A 124 22.32 3.59 6.95
N ALA A 125 23.42 2.95 7.39
CA ALA A 125 23.66 2.69 8.80
C ALA A 125 23.83 3.99 9.61
N ALA A 126 24.60 4.95 9.09
CA ALA A 126 24.81 6.24 9.72
C ALA A 126 23.51 7.05 9.83
N ALA A 127 22.67 7.04 8.79
CA ALA A 127 21.37 7.69 8.80
C ALA A 127 20.44 7.08 9.86
N VAL A 128 20.39 5.74 9.96
CA VAL A 128 19.59 5.07 11.01
C VAL A 128 20.11 5.40 12.41
N GLU A 129 21.42 5.44 12.60
CA GLU A 129 22.02 5.80 13.90
C GLU A 129 21.68 7.26 14.29
N GLU A 130 21.71 8.18 13.33
CA GLU A 130 21.30 9.57 13.56
C GLU A 130 19.81 9.67 13.90
N LEU A 131 18.93 8.95 13.19
CA LEU A 131 17.50 8.88 13.54
C LEU A 131 17.28 8.32 14.96
N ARG A 132 18.10 7.36 15.39
CA ARG A 132 18.05 6.80 16.75
C ARG A 132 18.45 7.83 17.79
N ARG A 133 19.54 8.59 17.54
CA ARG A 133 20.00 9.70 18.39
C ARG A 133 18.92 10.79 18.52
N ARG A 134 18.10 10.98 17.48
CA ARG A 134 16.97 11.92 17.48
C ARG A 134 15.69 11.36 18.10
N HIS A 135 15.71 10.11 18.59
CA HIS A 135 14.57 9.40 19.16
C HIS A 135 13.41 9.18 18.16
N VAL A 136 13.68 9.19 16.86
CA VAL A 136 12.71 8.90 15.79
C VAL A 136 12.54 7.39 15.61
N VAL A 137 13.63 6.63 15.75
CA VAL A 137 13.62 5.16 15.73
C VAL A 137 14.26 4.59 17.00
N ARG A 138 13.93 3.34 17.33
CA ARG A 138 14.34 2.69 18.59
C ARG A 138 15.45 1.66 18.39
N THR A 139 15.56 1.10 17.20
CA THR A 139 16.49 0.02 16.83
C THR A 139 17.37 0.42 15.65
N GLY A 140 18.47 -0.32 15.44
CA GLY A 140 19.36 -0.15 14.28
C GLY A 140 18.87 -0.88 13.01
N ASN A 141 17.64 -1.41 13.02
CA ASN A 141 17.07 -2.15 11.89
C ASN A 141 16.45 -1.21 10.85
N ALA A 142 15.76 -1.78 9.85
CA ALA A 142 14.99 -0.99 8.89
C ALA A 142 13.98 -0.08 9.63
N PRO A 143 14.02 1.24 9.42
CA PRO A 143 13.43 2.23 10.33
C PRO A 143 11.91 2.29 10.28
N LEU A 144 11.28 1.66 9.29
CA LEU A 144 9.86 1.86 8.98
C LEU A 144 8.92 1.49 10.13
N GLY A 145 9.20 0.38 10.84
CA GLY A 145 8.39 -0.06 11.98
C GLY A 145 8.45 0.94 13.12
N ASP A 146 9.66 1.20 13.61
CA ASP A 146 9.93 2.15 14.69
C ASP A 146 9.45 3.57 14.36
N TYR A 147 9.59 4.00 13.11
CA TYR A 147 9.09 5.31 12.67
C TYR A 147 7.58 5.38 12.77
N ALA A 148 6.86 4.35 12.31
CA ALA A 148 5.41 4.30 12.45
C ALA A 148 4.98 4.26 13.92
N GLU A 149 5.66 3.48 14.77
CA GLU A 149 5.42 3.49 16.22
C GLU A 149 5.54 4.89 16.81
N HIS A 150 6.62 5.60 16.47
CA HIS A 150 6.85 6.96 16.93
C HIS A 150 5.76 7.93 16.45
N LEU A 151 5.37 7.87 15.17
CA LEU A 151 4.33 8.74 14.61
C LEU A 151 2.98 8.53 15.30
N PHE A 152 2.57 7.27 15.52
CA PHE A 152 1.31 6.97 16.22
C PHE A 152 1.38 7.40 17.69
N ALA A 153 2.47 7.11 18.39
CA ALA A 153 2.65 7.54 19.78
C ALA A 153 2.59 9.07 19.91
N LYS A 154 3.24 9.80 19.00
CA LYS A 154 3.22 11.28 18.97
C LYS A 154 1.83 11.83 18.62
N ALA A 155 1.15 11.22 17.65
CA ALA A 155 -0.18 11.67 17.21
C ALA A 155 -1.26 11.50 18.30
N PHE A 156 -1.17 10.44 19.11
CA PHE A 156 -2.23 10.06 20.05
C PHE A 156 -1.83 10.05 21.53
N GLY A 157 -0.58 10.40 21.85
CA GLY A 157 -0.05 10.34 23.21
C GLY A 157 0.03 8.91 23.77
N TRP A 158 0.23 7.91 22.90
CA TRP A 158 0.32 6.51 23.34
C TRP A 158 1.66 6.22 24.01
N GLU A 159 1.62 5.30 24.97
CA GLU A 159 2.81 4.74 25.61
C GLU A 159 3.27 3.52 24.81
N LEU A 160 4.47 3.59 24.23
CA LEU A 160 5.07 2.46 23.53
C LEU A 160 5.54 1.40 24.53
N THR A 161 5.31 0.12 24.21
CA THR A 161 5.77 -0.98 25.05
C THR A 161 7.30 -1.10 25.00
N VAL A 162 7.88 -1.77 26.01
CA VAL A 162 9.30 -2.14 26.00
C VAL A 162 9.57 -3.10 24.82
N ASN A 163 10.74 -2.96 24.19
CA ASN A 163 11.11 -3.76 23.03
C ASN A 163 10.91 -5.26 23.30
N SER A 164 10.31 -5.98 22.35
CA SER A 164 10.04 -7.43 22.42
C SER A 164 8.90 -7.85 23.38
N ALA A 165 8.07 -6.92 23.86
CA ALA A 165 6.81 -7.28 24.49
C ALA A 165 5.91 -8.05 23.50
N THR A 166 5.38 -9.20 23.92
CA THR A 166 4.55 -10.03 23.04
C THR A 166 3.12 -9.48 22.98
N GLY A 167 2.68 -9.12 21.77
CA GLY A 167 1.26 -9.01 21.42
C GLY A 167 0.70 -7.63 21.09
N TYR A 168 1.36 -6.53 21.48
CA TYR A 168 1.00 -5.15 21.12
C TYR A 168 2.20 -4.20 21.26
N ASP A 169 2.20 -3.11 20.50
CA ASP A 169 3.33 -2.17 20.41
C ASP A 169 3.10 -0.90 21.24
N ALA A 170 1.83 -0.53 21.48
CA ALA A 170 1.47 0.67 22.23
C ALA A 170 0.18 0.50 23.03
N LYS A 171 -0.03 1.35 24.02
CA LYS A 171 -1.30 1.49 24.75
C LYS A 171 -1.68 2.95 24.98
N ASP A 172 -2.97 3.23 25.07
CA ASP A 172 -3.45 4.56 25.50
C ASP A 172 -3.64 4.63 27.03
N ASN A 173 -4.06 5.80 27.52
CA ASN A 173 -4.29 6.06 28.94
C ASN A 173 -5.47 5.27 29.54
N GLN A 174 -6.32 4.66 28.70
CA GLN A 174 -7.41 3.78 29.12
C GLN A 174 -6.97 2.31 29.15
N GLY A 175 -5.71 2.02 28.76
CA GLY A 175 -5.19 0.66 28.66
C GLY A 175 -5.59 -0.06 27.37
N THR A 176 -6.18 0.63 26.39
CA THR A 176 -6.47 0.05 25.08
C THR A 176 -5.15 -0.30 24.39
N ARG A 177 -5.03 -1.51 23.87
CA ARG A 177 -3.79 -2.03 23.28
C ARG A 177 -3.81 -1.92 21.76
N TYR A 178 -2.73 -1.41 21.19
CA TYR A 178 -2.54 -1.19 19.77
C TYR A 178 -1.35 -2.01 19.25
N GLN A 179 -1.58 -2.84 18.23
CA GLN A 179 -0.50 -3.34 17.39
C GLN A 179 -0.29 -2.35 16.25
N ILE A 180 0.95 -1.97 15.98
CA ILE A 180 1.35 -1.03 14.93
C ILE A 180 2.00 -1.82 13.79
N LYS A 181 1.56 -1.56 12.56
CA LYS A 181 2.15 -2.15 11.35
C LYS A 181 2.26 -1.11 10.26
N ALA A 182 3.36 -1.15 9.52
CA ALA A 182 3.63 -0.22 8.45
C ALA A 182 4.04 -0.93 7.17
N ARG A 183 3.80 -0.26 6.04
CA ARG A 183 4.23 -0.73 4.73
C ARG A 183 4.65 0.43 3.85
N ARG A 184 5.85 0.33 3.27
CA ARG A 184 6.34 1.26 2.25
C ARG A 184 5.93 0.77 0.88
N LEU A 185 5.18 1.60 0.17
CA LEU A 185 4.75 1.42 -1.20
C LEU A 185 5.94 1.77 -2.10
N ARG A 186 6.26 0.86 -3.01
CA ARG A 186 7.31 1.01 -4.00
C ARG A 186 6.74 1.29 -5.38
N ASN A 187 5.61 0.70 -5.80
CA ASN A 187 5.09 0.84 -7.19
C ASN A 187 3.55 0.68 -7.38
N ASN A 188 2.72 0.84 -6.34
CA ASN A 188 1.27 0.63 -6.37
C ASN A 188 0.80 -0.67 -7.07
N VAL A 189 1.48 -1.79 -6.79
CA VAL A 189 1.18 -3.12 -7.37
C VAL A 189 0.24 -3.91 -6.43
N ALA A 190 -0.62 -4.76 -6.99
CA ALA A 190 -1.49 -5.63 -6.19
C ALA A 190 -0.66 -6.51 -5.21
N GLY A 191 -1.08 -6.57 -3.93
CA GLY A 191 -0.35 -7.26 -2.86
C GLY A 191 0.73 -6.42 -2.16
N GLU A 192 1.02 -5.21 -2.63
CA GLU A 192 2.03 -4.34 -2.02
C GLU A 192 1.62 -3.84 -0.63
N ARG A 193 0.31 -3.72 -0.39
CA ARG A 193 -0.31 -3.32 0.88
C ARG A 193 -0.43 -4.46 1.90
N GLN A 194 0.22 -5.61 1.64
CA GLN A 194 0.32 -6.67 2.63
C GLN A 194 1.19 -6.21 3.79
N LEU A 195 0.62 -6.19 4.99
CA LEU A 195 1.35 -5.89 6.22
C LEU A 195 2.23 -7.09 6.65
N GLY A 196 3.17 -6.84 7.56
CA GLY A 196 3.90 -7.91 8.23
C GLY A 196 2.93 -8.90 8.88
N VAL A 197 3.31 -10.18 8.91
CA VAL A 197 2.47 -11.26 9.45
C VAL A 197 2.07 -10.97 10.90
N LEU A 198 0.77 -11.08 11.18
CA LEU A 198 0.21 -10.97 12.52
C LEU A 198 0.27 -12.35 13.20
N ARG A 199 0.88 -12.44 14.38
CA ARG A 199 0.99 -13.70 15.15
C ARG A 199 -0.07 -13.70 16.25
N GLY A 200 -0.61 -14.86 16.58
CA GLY A 200 -1.58 -15.00 17.68
C GLY A 200 -2.85 -14.16 17.50
N LEU A 201 -3.32 -13.96 16.25
CA LEU A 201 -4.50 -13.14 15.99
C LEU A 201 -5.75 -13.62 16.77
N PRO A 202 -6.02 -14.94 16.91
CA PRO A 202 -7.12 -15.44 17.74
C PRO A 202 -6.97 -15.13 19.23
N ASP A 203 -5.74 -14.95 19.72
CA ASP A 203 -5.44 -14.73 21.14
C ASP A 203 -5.80 -13.31 21.60
N LYS A 204 -6.17 -12.43 20.66
CA LYS A 204 -6.63 -11.05 20.92
C LYS A 204 -5.69 -10.27 21.85
N ALA A 205 -4.40 -10.35 21.56
CA ALA A 205 -3.35 -9.69 22.32
C ALA A 205 -3.36 -8.14 22.18
N PHE A 206 -4.06 -7.63 21.17
CA PHE A 206 -4.32 -6.22 20.94
C PHE A 206 -5.81 -5.98 20.65
N ASP A 207 -6.27 -4.76 20.87
CA ASP A 207 -7.67 -4.35 20.68
C ASP A 207 -7.86 -3.68 19.31
N TYR A 208 -6.85 -2.94 18.84
CA TYR A 208 -6.83 -2.30 17.53
C TYR A 208 -5.50 -2.52 16.79
N LEU A 209 -5.58 -2.60 15.47
CA LEU A 209 -4.43 -2.50 14.58
C LEU A 209 -4.32 -1.07 14.06
N ALA A 210 -3.27 -0.37 14.45
CA ALA A 210 -2.86 0.90 13.86
C ALA A 210 -1.97 0.61 12.66
N ALA A 211 -2.45 0.94 11.46
CA ALA A 211 -1.77 0.63 10.21
C ALA A 211 -1.45 1.90 9.41
N ALA A 212 -0.24 1.97 8.85
CA ALA A 212 0.19 3.08 8.00
C ALA A 212 0.82 2.60 6.68
N LEU A 213 0.45 3.27 5.59
CA LEU A 213 1.06 3.16 4.28
C LEU A 213 1.95 4.39 4.05
N PHE A 214 3.16 4.13 3.60
CA PHE A 214 4.16 5.15 3.30
C PHE A 214 4.50 5.12 1.83
N ASP A 215 4.74 6.27 1.23
CA ASP A 215 5.27 6.36 -0.12
C ASP A 215 6.76 5.98 -0.15
N CYS A 216 7.34 5.95 -1.35
CA CYS A 216 8.75 5.63 -1.52
C CYS A 216 9.66 6.56 -0.70
N ASP A 217 9.25 7.79 -0.39
CA ASP A 217 10.10 8.73 0.35
C ASP A 217 9.76 8.80 1.84
N PHE A 218 9.08 7.77 2.38
CA PHE A 218 8.61 7.74 3.78
C PHE A 218 7.59 8.83 4.13
N ALA A 219 7.00 9.50 3.14
CA ALA A 219 5.81 10.32 3.35
C ALA A 219 4.62 9.42 3.72
N VAL A 220 3.80 9.86 4.68
CA VAL A 220 2.60 9.12 5.10
C VAL A 220 1.52 9.29 4.03
N SER A 221 1.20 8.20 3.34
CA SER A 221 0.19 8.16 2.28
C SER A 221 -1.22 7.98 2.86
N ARG A 222 -1.40 6.96 3.72
CA ARG A 222 -2.66 6.70 4.42
C ARG A 222 -2.41 6.05 5.78
N ALA A 223 -3.26 6.30 6.76
CA ALA A 223 -3.23 5.63 8.05
C ALA A 223 -4.64 5.34 8.58
N ALA A 224 -4.81 4.22 9.28
CA ALA A 224 -6.07 3.85 9.90
C ALA A 224 -5.87 3.15 11.25
N ILE A 225 -6.85 3.30 12.13
CA ILE A 225 -7.02 2.47 13.32
C ILE A 225 -8.17 1.50 13.06
N ILE A 226 -7.87 0.20 13.09
CA ILE A 226 -8.76 -0.87 12.65
C ILE A 226 -9.12 -1.74 13.85
N PRO A 227 -10.41 -1.97 14.16
CA PRO A 227 -10.81 -2.87 15.24
C PRO A 227 -10.28 -4.28 15.02
N HIS A 228 -9.87 -4.98 16.08
CA HIS A 228 -9.39 -6.36 15.99
C HIS A 228 -10.37 -7.28 15.22
N ALA A 229 -11.67 -7.13 15.43
CA ALA A 229 -12.70 -7.90 14.72
C ALA A 229 -12.68 -7.67 13.19
N ALA A 230 -12.45 -6.44 12.74
CA ALA A 230 -12.31 -6.10 11.33
C ALA A 230 -11.02 -6.69 10.73
N VAL A 231 -9.93 -6.76 11.52
CA VAL A 231 -8.70 -7.44 11.13
C VAL A 231 -8.93 -8.94 11.01
N ALA A 232 -9.51 -9.57 12.03
CA ALA A 232 -9.73 -11.01 12.11
C ALA A 232 -10.64 -11.54 10.99
N SER A 233 -11.69 -10.80 10.63
CA SER A 233 -12.63 -11.18 9.56
C SER A 233 -12.02 -11.16 8.15
N ARG A 234 -10.95 -10.40 7.94
CA ARG A 234 -10.29 -10.24 6.62
C ARG A 234 -8.90 -10.85 6.55
N ALA A 235 -8.35 -11.27 7.69
CA ALA A 235 -7.04 -11.88 7.74
C ALA A 235 -7.11 -13.34 7.28
N MET A 236 -6.14 -13.75 6.47
CA MET A 236 -6.01 -15.12 6.00
C MET A 236 -4.91 -15.83 6.79
N HIS A 237 -5.25 -16.97 7.42
CA HIS A 237 -4.25 -17.78 8.12
C HIS A 237 -3.29 -18.46 7.13
N ILE A 238 -2.00 -18.29 7.35
CA ILE A 238 -0.90 -18.93 6.61
C ILE A 238 -0.28 -20.00 7.50
N LYS A 239 -0.64 -21.25 7.24
CA LYS A 239 -0.22 -22.43 8.02
C LYS A 239 1.30 -22.56 8.19
N HIS A 240 2.07 -22.26 7.16
CA HIS A 240 3.52 -22.48 7.16
C HIS A 240 4.30 -21.52 8.10
N VAL A 241 3.80 -20.31 8.34
CA VAL A 241 4.44 -19.32 9.23
C VAL A 241 3.71 -19.14 10.55
N ASN A 242 2.69 -19.98 10.80
CA ASN A 242 1.77 -19.89 11.94
C ASN A 242 1.32 -18.44 12.22
N GLY A 243 0.77 -17.80 11.20
CA GLY A 243 0.46 -16.38 11.28
C GLY A 243 -0.57 -15.94 10.25
N TRP A 244 -1.02 -14.72 10.40
CA TRP A 244 -2.19 -14.17 9.72
C TRP A 244 -1.75 -13.06 8.78
N ARG A 245 -2.14 -13.18 7.51
CA ARG A 245 -1.91 -12.17 6.49
C ARG A 245 -3.10 -11.24 6.41
N PHE A 246 -2.84 -9.95 6.57
CA PHE A 246 -3.83 -8.90 6.40
C PHE A 246 -3.42 -7.99 5.25
N LEU A 247 -4.36 -7.72 4.34
CA LEU A 247 -4.18 -6.79 3.22
C LEU A 247 -4.82 -5.45 3.59
N PHE A 248 -4.00 -4.41 3.69
CA PHE A 248 -4.46 -3.07 4.08
C PHE A 248 -4.89 -2.26 2.84
N GLU A 249 -5.94 -2.72 2.18
CA GLU A 249 -6.48 -2.15 0.93
C GLU A 249 -7.57 -1.09 1.20
N ASP A 250 -7.93 -0.32 0.18
CA ASP A 250 -8.90 0.79 0.34
C ASP A 250 -10.26 0.34 0.90
N ALA A 251 -10.67 -0.90 0.62
CA ALA A 251 -11.89 -1.50 1.16
C ALA A 251 -11.88 -1.61 2.70
N VAL A 252 -10.72 -1.57 3.37
CA VAL A 252 -10.63 -1.58 4.83
C VAL A 252 -11.27 -0.33 5.44
N TRP A 253 -11.19 0.82 4.78
CA TRP A 253 -11.79 2.06 5.26
C TRP A 253 -13.32 2.08 5.21
N LEU A 254 -13.93 1.14 4.48
CA LEU A 254 -15.38 1.02 4.39
C LEU A 254 -15.97 0.16 5.53
N ILE A 255 -15.13 -0.42 6.37
CA ILE A 255 -15.57 -1.30 7.46
C ILE A 255 -15.98 -0.46 8.66
N GLU A 256 -17.10 -0.81 9.28
CA GLU A 256 -17.57 -0.18 10.50
C GLU A 256 -16.51 -0.21 11.62
N GLY A 257 -16.36 0.91 12.31
CA GLY A 257 -15.40 1.07 13.41
C GLY A 257 -13.95 1.34 12.96
N VAL A 258 -13.64 1.30 11.66
CA VAL A 258 -12.35 1.76 11.14
C VAL A 258 -12.29 3.28 11.15
N ARG A 259 -11.24 3.83 11.75
CA ARG A 259 -11.01 5.27 11.82
C ARG A 259 -9.89 5.64 10.86
N ASP A 260 -10.16 6.53 9.90
CA ASP A 260 -9.09 7.18 9.13
C ASP A 260 -8.36 8.16 10.05
N VAL A 261 -7.04 8.01 10.14
CA VAL A 261 -6.18 8.84 10.99
C VAL A 261 -5.01 9.42 10.20
N THR A 262 -5.14 9.46 8.87
CA THR A 262 -4.09 9.91 7.94
C THR A 262 -3.59 11.31 8.32
N GLU A 263 -4.48 12.28 8.51
CA GLU A 263 -4.12 13.67 8.82
C GLU A 263 -3.40 13.81 10.18
N ALA A 264 -3.83 13.06 11.20
CA ALA A 264 -3.20 13.10 12.51
C ALA A 264 -1.76 12.57 12.47
N VAL A 265 -1.54 11.48 11.74
CA VAL A 265 -0.22 10.87 11.57
C VAL A 265 0.68 11.73 10.67
N GLN A 266 0.12 12.36 9.62
CA GLN A 266 0.83 13.35 8.80
C GLN A 266 1.25 14.59 9.61
N SER A 267 0.37 15.10 10.46
CA SER A 267 0.67 16.23 11.35
C SER A 267 1.78 15.90 12.34
N ALA A 268 1.77 14.67 12.89
CA ALA A 268 2.86 14.19 13.72
C ALA A 268 4.19 14.15 12.95
N ALA A 269 4.19 13.68 11.70
CA ALA A 269 5.39 13.67 10.85
C ALA A 269 5.90 15.08 10.54
N ALA A 270 5.02 16.00 10.13
CA ALA A 270 5.39 17.39 9.81
C ALA A 270 6.02 18.11 11.00
N SER A 271 5.47 17.92 12.21
CA SER A 271 6.01 18.54 13.42
C SER A 271 7.41 18.06 13.82
N LEU A 272 7.83 16.86 13.39
CA LEU A 272 9.22 16.41 13.56
C LEU A 272 10.16 17.26 12.71
N ASN A 273 9.83 17.43 11.43
CA ASN A 273 10.64 18.21 10.50
C ASN A 273 10.78 19.67 10.94
N SER A 274 9.69 20.33 11.36
CA SER A 274 9.75 21.72 11.86
C SER A 274 10.60 21.86 13.12
N SER A 275 10.58 20.87 14.01
CA SER A 275 11.42 20.88 15.22
C SER A 275 12.92 20.70 14.92
N GLU A 276 13.25 20.01 13.83
CA GLU A 276 14.61 19.80 13.37
C GLU A 276 15.17 21.04 12.66
N GLU A 277 14.38 21.69 11.82
CA GLU A 277 14.75 22.94 11.15
C GLU A 277 15.07 24.05 12.16
N LEU A 278 14.26 24.19 13.21
CA LEU A 278 14.51 25.14 14.30
C LEU A 278 15.81 24.84 15.06
N ARG A 279 16.11 23.55 15.32
CA ARG A 279 17.37 23.15 15.96
C ARG A 279 18.59 23.44 15.09
N ALA A 280 18.48 23.26 13.77
CA ALA A 280 19.55 23.56 12.83
C ALA A 280 19.84 25.07 12.75
N GLN A 281 18.81 25.91 12.80
CA GLN A 281 18.94 27.38 12.79
C GLN A 281 19.59 27.92 14.06
N VAL A 282 19.24 27.38 15.24
CA VAL A 282 19.82 27.80 16.52
C VAL A 282 21.30 27.42 16.67
N TRP A 283 21.75 26.33 16.05
CA TRP A 283 23.16 25.91 16.09
C TRP A 283 24.03 26.62 15.03
N ALA A 284 23.42 27.18 13.99
CA ALA A 284 24.10 27.92 12.93
C ALA A 284 24.28 29.42 13.24
N SER A 285 23.80 29.89 14.40
CA SER A 285 23.88 31.27 14.89
C SER A 285 24.86 31.38 16.06
#